data_AF-A0A315E619-F1
#
_entry.id   AF-A0A315E619-F1
#
_cell.length_a   1.000
_cell.length_b   1.000
_cell.length_c   1.000
_cell.angle_alpha   90.00
_cell.angle_beta   90.00
_cell.angle_gamma   90.00
#
_symmetry.space_group_name_H-M   'P 1'
#
loop_
_entity.id
_entity.type
_entity.pdbx_description
1 polymer ?
#
loop_
_entity_poly.entity_id
_entity_poly.type
_entity_poly.pdbx_seq_one_letter_code
_entity_poly.pdbx_strand_id
1 'polypeptide(L)'
;MRKTNHRKAQPQSAAQVQALNQRLTELGQRFVQLSAQGDFAAALAVNEQARRIVPRHPQILGDAALCHLRLGDREKARDIYLQACELGPQDVNLWDGLTETCGHLGRMAEVRQHGLHSLTLKDQKTQSHAAQPLPANLPAPNTDARRQVIAFSLFGDQPRYCETAKLNVMVAQQLLPQWTCRFYVDDTVPLAVRDSLRSLGAQVLEVSAADRQALSGLMWRFLVLEDDSVDRFLIRDADSLISRREVAAIEAWLQSDRFFHLMRDYFSHTELLLAGMWGGCGGVFKNMRQQMVDFVAQGQYLGQRVVDQHFLRMHIWPTVRQSLLSHDPVFGFMQGQDFPPHEAQDMGQEFHVGCNLSSSSIGAESALPEGQQVGWKIVDAQQQTICQYTSTVRQGQWRADIPGPYAKLISEGVWRVEVLR
;
A
#
# COMPACT_ATOMS: atom_id res chain seq x y z
N MET A 1 37.81 -34.18 -37.12
CA MET A 1 36.45 -33.66 -37.42
C MET A 1 35.39 -34.54 -36.73
N ARG A 2 34.96 -34.18 -35.51
CA ARG A 2 33.77 -34.80 -34.89
C ARG A 2 32.56 -33.93 -35.21
N LYS A 3 31.66 -34.43 -36.05
CA LYS A 3 30.39 -33.78 -36.38
C LYS A 3 29.51 -33.79 -35.14
N THR A 4 29.26 -32.62 -34.57
CA THR A 4 28.22 -32.39 -33.56
C THR A 4 26.85 -32.54 -34.22
N ASN A 5 26.16 -33.62 -33.87
CA ASN A 5 24.77 -33.88 -34.27
C ASN A 5 23.86 -32.87 -33.53
N HIS A 6 23.47 -31.80 -34.20
CA HIS A 6 22.32 -30.99 -33.78
C HIS A 6 21.05 -31.83 -33.96
N ARG A 7 20.61 -32.52 -32.89
CA ARG A 7 19.25 -33.07 -32.82
C ARG A 7 18.27 -31.89 -32.89
N LYS A 8 17.67 -31.68 -34.05
CA LYS A 8 16.45 -30.86 -34.19
C LYS A 8 15.37 -31.46 -33.28
N ALA A 9 14.82 -30.65 -32.39
CA ALA A 9 13.69 -31.04 -31.56
C ALA A 9 12.54 -31.53 -32.47
N GLN A 10 12.01 -32.72 -32.20
CA GLN A 10 10.83 -33.22 -32.89
C GLN A 10 9.63 -32.29 -32.58
N PRO A 11 8.76 -31.99 -33.56
CA PRO A 11 7.57 -31.19 -33.31
C PRO A 11 6.66 -31.93 -32.31
N GLN A 12 6.33 -31.26 -31.20
CA GLN A 12 5.43 -31.78 -30.17
C GLN A 12 4.03 -31.98 -30.77
N SER A 13 3.38 -33.10 -30.48
CA SER A 13 1.99 -33.30 -30.89
C SER A 13 1.05 -32.35 -30.14
N ALA A 14 -0.10 -32.00 -30.72
CA ALA A 14 -1.07 -31.11 -30.07
C ALA A 14 -1.47 -31.59 -28.66
N ALA A 15 -1.59 -32.91 -28.47
CA ALA A 15 -1.85 -33.51 -27.16
C ALA A 15 -0.69 -33.34 -26.16
N GLN A 16 0.57 -33.40 -26.62
CA GLN A 16 1.74 -33.14 -25.77
C GLN A 16 1.80 -31.67 -25.36
N VAL A 17 1.53 -30.74 -26.27
CA VAL A 17 1.46 -29.30 -25.96
C VAL A 17 0.35 -29.03 -24.95
N GLN A 18 -0.83 -29.62 -25.13
CA GLN A 18 -1.94 -29.48 -24.21
C GLN A 18 -1.60 -30.01 -22.80
N ALA A 19 -0.98 -31.18 -22.70
CA ALA A 19 -0.55 -31.74 -21.42
C ALA A 19 0.51 -30.87 -20.71
N LEU A 20 1.46 -30.29 -21.48
CA LEU A 20 2.44 -29.35 -20.93
C LEU A 20 1.79 -28.07 -20.42
N ASN A 21 0.83 -27.51 -21.17
CA ASN A 21 0.08 -26.32 -20.76
C ASN A 21 -0.75 -26.59 -19.50
N GLN A 22 -1.42 -27.75 -19.41
CA GLN A 22 -2.14 -28.15 -18.21
C GLN A 22 -1.19 -28.23 -17.00
N ARG A 23 -0.04 -28.88 -17.17
CA ARG A 23 0.95 -29.01 -16.10
C ARG A 23 1.51 -27.65 -15.66
N LEU A 24 1.75 -26.72 -16.59
CA LEU A 24 2.18 -25.37 -16.26
C LEU A 24 1.11 -24.61 -15.46
N THR A 25 -0.16 -24.76 -15.82
CA THR A 25 -1.29 -24.19 -15.06
C THR A 25 -1.35 -24.73 -13.64
N GLU A 26 -1.23 -26.05 -13.45
CA GLU A 26 -1.23 -26.68 -12.12
C GLU A 26 -0.04 -26.20 -11.26
N LEU A 27 1.15 -26.11 -11.85
CA LEU A 27 2.34 -25.57 -11.18
C LEU A 27 2.15 -24.10 -10.79
N GLY A 28 1.57 -23.28 -11.69
CA GLY A 28 1.28 -21.88 -11.42
C GLY A 28 0.28 -21.69 -10.27
N GLN A 29 -0.81 -22.46 -10.26
CA GLN A 29 -1.79 -22.43 -9.16
C GLN A 29 -1.16 -22.82 -7.82
N ARG A 30 -0.33 -23.86 -7.82
CA ARG A 30 0.38 -24.30 -6.61
C ARG A 30 1.40 -23.25 -6.13
N PHE A 31 2.11 -22.61 -7.04
CA PHE A 31 3.03 -21.51 -6.73
C PHE A 31 2.32 -20.34 -6.04
N VAL A 32 1.19 -19.90 -6.59
CA VAL A 32 0.38 -18.81 -6.02
C VAL A 32 -0.12 -19.18 -4.62
N GLN A 33 -0.59 -20.41 -4.44
CA GLN A 33 -1.05 -20.89 -3.12
C GLN A 33 0.06 -20.86 -2.07
N LEU A 34 1.24 -21.39 -2.39
CA LEU A 34 2.37 -21.44 -1.46
C LEU A 34 2.90 -20.04 -1.14
N SER A 35 3.00 -19.18 -2.16
CA SER A 35 3.40 -17.78 -1.98
C SER A 35 2.43 -17.01 -1.08
N ALA A 36 1.13 -17.24 -1.22
CA ALA A 36 0.10 -16.66 -0.36
C ALA A 36 0.20 -17.13 1.11
N GLN A 37 0.77 -18.32 1.35
CA GLN A 37 1.06 -18.87 2.68
C GLN A 37 2.41 -18.41 3.24
N GLY A 38 3.21 -17.69 2.45
CA GLY A 38 4.57 -17.27 2.82
C GLY A 38 5.62 -18.39 2.73
N ASP A 39 5.27 -19.56 2.21
CA ASP A 39 6.20 -20.68 2.03
C ASP A 39 6.97 -20.52 0.70
N PHE A 40 7.87 -19.53 0.69
CA PHE A 40 8.66 -19.19 -0.49
C PHE A 40 9.68 -20.27 -0.88
N ALA A 41 10.11 -21.11 0.07
CA ALA A 41 10.99 -22.24 -0.22
C ALA A 41 10.25 -23.32 -1.03
N ALA A 42 9.05 -23.71 -0.60
CA ALA A 42 8.23 -24.64 -1.36
C ALA A 42 7.77 -24.03 -2.71
N ALA A 43 7.41 -22.74 -2.73
CA ALA A 43 7.04 -22.05 -3.96
C ALA A 43 8.20 -22.07 -4.98
N LEU A 44 9.44 -21.82 -4.55
CA LEU A 44 10.62 -21.90 -5.39
C LEU A 44 10.82 -23.32 -5.96
N ALA A 45 10.64 -24.37 -5.15
CA ALA A 45 10.76 -25.76 -5.62
C ALA A 45 9.70 -26.12 -6.68
N VAL A 46 8.49 -25.56 -6.58
CA VAL A 46 7.44 -25.68 -7.61
C VAL A 46 7.82 -24.90 -8.86
N ASN A 47 8.31 -23.66 -8.71
CA ASN A 47 8.78 -22.84 -9.81
C ASN A 47 9.92 -23.51 -10.60
N GLU A 48 10.87 -24.16 -9.93
CA GLU A 48 11.94 -24.92 -10.59
C GLU A 48 11.41 -25.99 -11.55
N GLN A 49 10.31 -26.65 -11.19
CA GLN A 49 9.66 -27.61 -12.09
C GLN A 49 9.10 -26.92 -13.34
N ALA A 50 8.50 -25.73 -13.18
CA ALA A 50 8.01 -24.94 -14.31
C ALA A 50 9.16 -24.46 -15.21
N ARG A 51 10.29 -24.05 -14.63
CA ARG A 51 11.50 -23.64 -15.38
C ARG A 51 12.15 -24.80 -16.15
N ARG A 52 12.02 -26.05 -15.70
CA ARG A 52 12.46 -27.23 -16.49
C ARG A 52 11.62 -27.41 -17.77
N ILE A 53 10.37 -26.93 -17.76
CA ILE A 53 9.47 -26.99 -18.92
C ILE A 53 9.69 -25.76 -19.82
N VAL A 54 9.68 -24.55 -19.25
CA VAL A 54 9.84 -23.28 -19.99
C VAL A 54 10.92 -22.41 -19.32
N PRO A 55 12.22 -22.65 -19.60
CA PRO A 55 13.33 -22.02 -18.86
C PRO A 55 13.50 -20.52 -19.10
N ARG A 56 12.93 -19.99 -20.19
CA ARG A 56 13.07 -18.58 -20.61
C ARG A 56 11.75 -17.81 -20.56
N HIS A 57 10.79 -18.24 -19.75
CA HIS A 57 9.55 -17.49 -19.58
C HIS A 57 9.74 -16.34 -18.58
N PRO A 58 9.49 -15.07 -18.95
CA PRO A 58 9.82 -13.93 -18.12
C PRO A 58 9.10 -13.94 -16.77
N GLN A 59 7.80 -14.25 -16.72
CA GLN A 59 7.06 -14.32 -15.45
C GLN A 59 7.52 -15.46 -14.54
N ILE A 60 7.89 -16.63 -15.09
CA ILE A 60 8.37 -17.75 -14.26
C ILE A 60 9.74 -17.41 -13.66
N LEU A 61 10.59 -16.66 -14.39
CA LEU A 61 11.83 -16.14 -13.85
C LEU A 61 11.56 -15.06 -12.79
N GLY A 62 10.63 -14.15 -13.03
CA GLY A 62 10.20 -13.15 -12.04
C GLY A 62 9.70 -13.78 -10.74
N ASP A 63 8.90 -14.84 -10.82
CA ASP A 63 8.42 -15.62 -9.68
C ASP A 63 9.58 -16.26 -8.89
N ALA A 64 10.58 -16.81 -9.59
CA ALA A 64 11.79 -17.35 -8.94
C ALA A 64 12.59 -16.25 -8.23
N ALA A 65 12.73 -15.10 -8.87
CA ALA A 65 13.44 -13.95 -8.32
C ALA A 65 12.73 -13.41 -7.07
N LEU A 66 11.40 -13.33 -7.08
CA LEU A 66 10.59 -12.99 -5.91
C LEU A 66 10.84 -13.96 -4.75
N CYS A 67 10.83 -15.28 -5.01
CA CYS A 67 11.13 -16.24 -3.95
C CYS A 67 12.54 -16.05 -3.37
N HIS A 68 13.55 -15.87 -4.23
CA HIS A 68 14.91 -15.59 -3.76
C HIS A 68 15.00 -14.31 -2.94
N LEU A 69 14.31 -13.25 -3.36
CA LEU A 69 14.24 -12.00 -2.60
C LEU A 69 13.65 -12.22 -1.20
N ARG A 70 12.53 -12.94 -1.11
CA ARG A 70 11.84 -13.22 0.16
C ARG A 70 12.61 -14.20 1.06
N LEU A 71 13.45 -15.06 0.48
CA LEU A 71 14.37 -15.95 1.20
C LEU A 71 15.69 -15.27 1.62
N GLY A 72 15.94 -14.03 1.18
CA GLY A 72 17.14 -13.27 1.51
C GLY A 72 18.30 -13.42 0.52
N ASP A 73 18.16 -14.21 -0.54
CA ASP A 73 19.14 -14.40 -1.61
C ASP A 73 19.14 -13.22 -2.61
N ARG A 74 19.36 -11.99 -2.11
CA ARG A 74 19.10 -10.74 -2.84
C ARG A 74 19.92 -10.58 -4.13
N GLU A 75 21.20 -10.95 -4.13
CA GLU A 75 22.02 -10.88 -5.36
C GLU A 75 21.53 -11.87 -6.42
N LYS A 76 21.13 -13.08 -6.02
CA LYS A 76 20.56 -14.07 -6.93
C LYS A 76 19.21 -13.61 -7.48
N ALA A 77 18.37 -12.99 -6.66
CA ALA A 77 17.12 -12.38 -7.10
C ALA A 77 17.37 -11.31 -8.17
N ARG A 78 18.37 -10.43 -7.95
CA ARG A 78 18.74 -9.38 -8.91
C ARG A 78 19.16 -9.95 -10.25
N ASP A 79 20.04 -10.95 -10.26
CA ASP A 79 20.52 -11.59 -11.50
C ASP A 79 19.38 -12.24 -12.30
N ILE A 80 18.42 -12.86 -11.62
CA ILE A 80 17.25 -13.47 -12.27
C ILE A 80 16.29 -12.38 -12.78
N TYR A 81 16.04 -11.33 -12.01
CA TYR A 81 15.20 -10.22 -12.45
C TYR A 81 15.76 -9.50 -13.67
N LEU A 82 17.08 -9.28 -13.74
CA LEU A 82 17.74 -8.71 -14.93
C LEU A 82 17.44 -9.55 -16.18
N GLN A 83 17.62 -10.87 -16.09
CA GLN A 83 17.27 -11.79 -17.18
C GLN A 83 15.77 -11.76 -17.52
N ALA A 84 14.91 -11.70 -16.52
CA ALA A 84 13.46 -11.65 -16.72
C ALA A 84 13.04 -10.35 -17.43
N CYS A 85 13.61 -9.21 -17.06
CA CYS A 85 13.34 -7.90 -17.67
C CYS A 85 13.82 -7.84 -19.12
N GLU A 86 14.96 -8.46 -19.46
CA GLU A 86 15.41 -8.59 -20.86
C GLU A 86 14.43 -9.39 -21.73
N LEU A 87 13.82 -10.43 -21.16
CA LEU A 87 12.85 -11.30 -21.84
C LEU A 87 11.44 -10.71 -21.89
N GLY A 88 11.08 -9.86 -20.91
CA GLY A 88 9.79 -9.20 -20.77
C GLY A 88 9.92 -7.71 -20.55
N PRO A 89 10.48 -6.94 -21.50
CA PRO A 89 10.82 -5.52 -21.27
C PRO A 89 9.60 -4.62 -21.02
N GLN A 90 8.39 -5.08 -21.37
CA GLN A 90 7.14 -4.36 -21.18
C GLN A 90 6.38 -4.78 -19.91
N ASP A 91 6.90 -5.72 -19.13
CA ASP A 91 6.26 -6.20 -17.90
C ASP A 91 6.71 -5.35 -16.71
N VAL A 92 5.79 -4.50 -16.23
CA VAL A 92 6.07 -3.53 -15.16
C VAL A 92 6.36 -4.21 -13.82
N ASN A 93 5.78 -5.39 -13.57
CA ASN A 93 5.97 -6.11 -12.30
C ASN A 93 7.40 -6.66 -12.17
N LEU A 94 8.04 -7.00 -13.30
CA LEU A 94 9.44 -7.43 -13.29
C LEU A 94 10.36 -6.27 -12.92
N TRP A 95 10.10 -5.09 -13.47
CA TRP A 95 10.86 -3.87 -13.14
C TRP A 95 10.61 -3.41 -11.70
N ASP A 96 9.39 -3.54 -11.19
CA ASP A 96 9.08 -3.29 -9.78
C ASP A 96 9.89 -4.21 -8.85
N GLY A 97 9.88 -5.53 -9.13
CA GLY A 97 10.62 -6.50 -8.34
C GLY A 97 12.14 -6.31 -8.42
N LEU A 98 12.67 -5.92 -9.58
CA LEU A 98 14.09 -5.56 -9.74
C LEU A 98 14.44 -4.31 -8.90
N THR A 99 13.57 -3.30 -8.93
CA THR A 99 13.75 -2.06 -8.17
C THR A 99 13.75 -2.34 -6.66
N GLU A 100 12.79 -3.11 -6.17
CA GLU A 100 12.71 -3.55 -4.77
C GLU A 100 13.98 -4.31 -4.36
N THR A 101 14.44 -5.24 -5.20
CA THR A 101 15.65 -6.02 -4.96
C THR A 101 16.89 -5.13 -4.86
N CYS A 102 17.06 -4.17 -5.78
CA CYS A 102 18.17 -3.21 -5.74
C CYS A 102 18.11 -2.32 -4.49
N GLY A 103 16.90 -1.95 -4.04
CA GLY A 103 16.69 -1.21 -2.80
C GLY A 103 17.20 -1.98 -1.58
N HIS A 104 16.83 -3.24 -1.46
CA HIS A 104 17.32 -4.12 -0.39
C HIS A 104 18.84 -4.41 -0.43
N LEU A 105 19.48 -4.16 -1.58
CA LEU A 105 20.94 -4.24 -1.76
C LEU A 105 21.65 -2.89 -1.55
N GLY A 106 20.92 -1.80 -1.28
CA GLY A 106 21.48 -0.45 -1.15
C GLY A 106 21.97 0.15 -2.48
N ARG A 107 21.58 -0.42 -3.62
CA ARG A 107 22.03 -0.03 -4.96
C ARG A 107 21.17 1.12 -5.51
N MET A 108 21.27 2.30 -4.89
CA MET A 108 20.35 3.43 -5.14
C MET A 108 20.37 3.98 -6.58
N ALA A 109 21.51 3.89 -7.28
CA ALA A 109 21.57 4.26 -8.70
C ALA A 109 20.71 3.32 -9.57
N GLU A 110 20.74 2.02 -9.28
CA GLU A 110 19.94 1.01 -9.96
C GLU A 110 18.45 1.15 -9.58
N VAL A 111 18.14 1.48 -8.31
CA VAL A 111 16.77 1.82 -7.87
C VAL A 111 16.19 2.94 -8.73
N ARG A 112 16.92 4.06 -8.85
CA ARG A 112 16.47 5.20 -9.66
C ARG A 112 16.24 4.78 -11.11
N GLN A 113 17.19 4.06 -11.71
CA GLN A 113 17.11 3.64 -13.11
C GLN A 113 15.91 2.72 -13.37
N HIS A 114 15.76 1.65 -12.58
CA HIS A 114 14.73 0.64 -12.82
C HIS A 114 13.35 1.11 -12.39
N GLY A 115 13.24 1.85 -11.29
CA GLY A 115 11.96 2.42 -10.84
C GLY A 115 11.45 3.48 -11.79
N LEU A 116 12.32 4.35 -12.32
CA LEU A 116 11.95 5.32 -13.36
C LEU A 116 11.45 4.61 -14.63
N HIS A 117 12.09 3.51 -15.01
CA HIS A 117 11.66 2.71 -16.15
C HIS A 117 10.26 2.10 -15.92
N SER A 118 10.02 1.50 -14.73
CA SER A 118 8.71 0.97 -14.36
C SER A 118 7.61 2.04 -14.42
N LEU A 119 7.84 3.20 -13.78
CA LEU A 119 6.89 4.32 -13.77
C LEU A 119 6.60 4.84 -15.19
N THR A 120 7.63 4.92 -16.04
CA THR A 120 7.47 5.34 -17.44
C THR A 120 6.59 4.36 -18.23
N LEU A 121 6.81 3.05 -18.08
CA LEU A 121 5.98 2.03 -18.72
C LEU A 121 4.54 2.06 -18.20
N LYS A 122 4.36 2.22 -16.89
CA LYS A 122 3.02 2.36 -16.29
C LYS A 122 2.29 3.57 -16.86
N ASP A 123 2.95 4.73 -16.95
CA ASP A 123 2.35 5.94 -17.54
C ASP A 123 1.96 5.73 -19.00
N GLN A 124 2.84 5.12 -19.81
CA GLN A 124 2.55 4.81 -21.21
C GLN A 124 1.30 3.95 -21.36
N LYS A 125 1.11 2.95 -20.50
CA LYS A 125 -0.08 2.08 -20.50
C LYS A 125 -1.38 2.81 -20.12
N THR A 126 -1.28 3.99 -19.50
CA THR A 126 -2.44 4.80 -19.12
C THR A 126 -2.84 5.86 -20.14
N GLN A 127 -2.03 6.10 -21.19
CA GLN A 127 -2.25 7.19 -22.15
C GLN A 127 -3.58 7.08 -22.92
N SER A 128 -4.13 5.88 -23.07
CA SER A 128 -5.43 5.66 -23.71
C SER A 128 -6.62 5.86 -22.79
N HIS A 129 -6.41 6.05 -21.49
CA HIS A 129 -7.49 6.20 -20.52
C HIS A 129 -7.97 7.66 -20.48
N ALA A 130 -9.28 7.84 -20.32
CA ALA A 130 -9.89 9.16 -20.33
C ALA A 130 -9.49 9.97 -19.09
N ALA A 131 -9.06 11.21 -19.31
CA ALA A 131 -8.83 12.19 -18.25
C ALA A 131 -10.06 13.10 -18.07
N GLN A 132 -10.33 13.52 -16.85
CA GLN A 132 -11.31 14.57 -16.56
C GLN A 132 -10.67 15.95 -16.81
N PRO A 133 -11.41 16.92 -17.38
CA PRO A 133 -10.88 18.27 -17.58
C PRO A 133 -10.65 18.97 -16.24
N LEU A 134 -9.53 19.70 -16.14
CA LEU A 134 -9.26 20.52 -14.97
C LEU A 134 -10.07 21.83 -15.02
N PRO A 135 -10.61 22.30 -13.89
CA PRO A 135 -11.12 23.66 -13.77
C PRO A 135 -10.04 24.70 -14.15
N ALA A 136 -10.48 25.87 -14.62
CA ALA A 136 -9.56 26.95 -15.03
C ALA A 136 -8.77 27.56 -13.86
N ASN A 137 -9.35 27.54 -12.66
CA ASN A 137 -8.75 28.12 -11.46
C ASN A 137 -8.74 27.08 -10.33
N LEU A 138 -7.72 27.13 -9.49
CA LEU A 138 -7.68 26.38 -8.24
C LEU A 138 -8.82 26.83 -7.31
N PRO A 139 -9.34 25.94 -6.44
CA PRO A 139 -10.25 26.34 -5.37
C PRO A 139 -9.60 27.41 -4.50
N ALA A 140 -10.35 28.47 -4.18
CA ALA A 140 -9.89 29.51 -3.28
C ALA A 140 -9.45 28.89 -1.93
N PRO A 141 -8.41 29.41 -1.27
CA PRO A 141 -8.12 29.03 0.11
C PRO A 141 -9.35 29.28 0.98
N ASN A 142 -9.75 28.27 1.74
CA ASN A 142 -10.88 28.34 2.64
C ASN A 142 -10.39 28.12 4.07
N THR A 143 -10.89 28.91 5.01
CA THR A 143 -10.53 28.82 6.43
C THR A 143 -11.36 27.80 7.18
N ASP A 144 -12.43 27.28 6.59
CA ASP A 144 -13.22 26.20 7.17
C ASP A 144 -12.50 24.85 6.99
N ALA A 145 -11.79 24.45 8.05
CA ALA A 145 -11.05 23.19 8.11
C ALA A 145 -11.88 21.96 7.76
N ARG A 146 -13.21 22.02 7.84
CA ARG A 146 -14.11 20.91 7.44
C ARG A 146 -14.11 20.66 5.94
N ARG A 147 -13.65 21.63 5.15
CA ARG A 147 -13.53 21.56 3.68
C ARG A 147 -12.11 21.16 3.23
N GLN A 148 -11.17 20.99 4.15
CA GLN A 148 -9.83 20.45 3.90
C GLN A 148 -9.72 19.09 4.58
N VAL A 149 -9.86 18.01 3.83
CA VAL A 149 -10.11 16.68 4.40
C VAL A 149 -8.90 15.76 4.24
N ILE A 150 -8.47 15.13 5.34
CA ILE A 150 -7.57 13.98 5.29
C ILE A 150 -8.43 12.73 5.33
N ALA A 151 -8.58 12.05 4.21
CA ALA A 151 -9.49 10.93 4.04
C ALA A 151 -8.80 9.58 4.32
N PHE A 152 -9.44 8.79 5.18
CA PHE A 152 -9.01 7.46 5.59
C PHE A 152 -10.16 6.46 5.40
N SER A 153 -9.79 5.23 5.04
CA SER A 153 -10.67 4.07 5.23
C SER A 153 -10.32 3.40 6.55
N LEU A 154 -11.32 3.00 7.34
CA LEU A 154 -11.10 2.21 8.55
C LEU A 154 -12.19 1.14 8.68
N PHE A 155 -11.76 -0.12 8.75
CA PHE A 155 -12.60 -1.29 8.92
C PHE A 155 -11.83 -2.34 9.73
N GLY A 156 -12.56 -3.23 10.39
CA GLY A 156 -12.06 -4.19 11.36
C GLY A 156 -11.82 -3.58 12.73
N ASP A 157 -11.40 -4.44 13.65
CA ASP A 157 -11.25 -4.16 15.08
C ASP A 157 -9.79 -4.21 15.54
N GLN A 158 -8.83 -4.34 14.63
CA GLN A 158 -7.44 -4.53 15.01
C GLN A 158 -6.84 -3.23 15.58
N PRO A 159 -6.13 -3.30 16.72
CA PRO A 159 -5.54 -2.12 17.37
C PRO A 159 -4.53 -1.38 16.50
N ARG A 160 -3.76 -2.08 15.66
CA ARG A 160 -2.85 -1.46 14.69
C ARG A 160 -3.50 -0.45 13.75
N TYR A 161 -4.80 -0.58 13.46
CA TYR A 161 -5.52 0.40 12.65
C TYR A 161 -6.32 1.36 13.52
N CYS A 162 -7.06 0.83 14.50
CA CYS A 162 -7.95 1.61 15.34
C CYS A 162 -7.21 2.63 16.23
N GLU A 163 -6.08 2.25 16.82
CA GLU A 163 -5.30 3.16 17.66
C GLU A 163 -4.45 4.11 16.82
N THR A 164 -3.90 3.65 15.69
CA THR A 164 -3.17 4.54 14.76
C THR A 164 -4.09 5.58 14.12
N ALA A 165 -5.36 5.25 13.88
CA ALA A 165 -6.36 6.22 13.45
C ALA A 165 -6.53 7.37 14.48
N LYS A 166 -6.62 7.05 15.79
CA LYS A 166 -6.68 8.08 16.85
C LYS A 166 -5.41 8.92 16.88
N LEU A 167 -4.25 8.29 16.79
CA LEU A 167 -2.96 8.98 16.71
C LEU A 167 -2.89 9.92 15.51
N ASN A 168 -3.40 9.52 14.35
CA ASN A 168 -3.47 10.38 13.17
C ASN A 168 -4.31 11.63 13.40
N VAL A 169 -5.44 11.54 14.12
CA VAL A 169 -6.24 12.73 14.49
C VAL A 169 -5.43 13.67 15.38
N MET A 170 -4.79 13.14 16.43
CA MET A 170 -3.98 13.93 17.36
C MET A 170 -2.80 14.61 16.67
N VAL A 171 -2.11 13.89 15.78
CA VAL A 171 -0.97 14.43 15.02
C VAL A 171 -1.44 15.46 13.99
N ALA A 172 -2.56 15.22 13.30
CA ALA A 172 -3.13 16.18 12.36
C ALA A 172 -3.50 17.49 13.06
N GLN A 173 -4.07 17.45 14.26
CA GLN A 173 -4.36 18.67 15.04
C GLN A 173 -3.11 19.50 15.35
N GLN A 174 -1.96 18.84 15.53
CA GLN A 174 -0.70 19.52 15.82
C GLN A 174 -0.01 20.05 14.57
N LEU A 175 0.01 19.24 13.50
CA LEU A 175 0.82 19.51 12.31
C LEU A 175 0.05 20.13 11.14
N LEU A 176 -1.27 19.91 11.09
CA LEU A 176 -2.19 20.33 10.02
C LEU A 176 -3.51 20.84 10.63
N PRO A 177 -3.51 21.83 11.53
CA PRO A 177 -4.70 22.29 12.24
C PRO A 177 -5.82 22.83 11.34
N GLN A 178 -5.48 23.20 10.10
CA GLN A 178 -6.41 23.62 9.05
C GLN A 178 -7.06 22.45 8.30
N TRP A 179 -6.77 21.19 8.66
CA TRP A 179 -7.32 20.00 8.04
C TRP A 179 -8.13 19.17 9.04
N THR A 180 -9.18 18.53 8.55
CA THR A 180 -10.01 17.60 9.32
C THR A 180 -9.78 16.17 8.87
N CYS A 181 -9.41 15.28 9.79
CA CYS A 181 -9.43 13.84 9.52
C CYS A 181 -10.87 13.35 9.30
N ARG A 182 -11.09 12.61 8.22
CA ARG A 182 -12.36 11.95 7.91
C ARG A 182 -12.13 10.46 7.74
N PHE A 183 -12.84 9.66 8.53
CA PHE A 183 -12.82 8.21 8.44
C PHE A 183 -14.11 7.71 7.82
N TYR A 184 -13.99 6.98 6.71
CA TYR A 184 -15.06 6.17 6.14
C TYR A 184 -15.02 4.80 6.81
N VAL A 185 -16.09 4.46 7.55
CA VAL A 185 -16.14 3.29 8.43
C VAL A 185 -17.32 2.38 8.14
N ASP A 186 -17.23 1.13 8.59
CA ASP A 186 -18.36 0.22 8.72
C ASP A 186 -18.60 -0.19 10.18
N ASP A 187 -19.53 -1.13 10.38
CA ASP A 187 -19.93 -1.66 11.69
C ASP A 187 -18.91 -2.62 12.31
N THR A 188 -17.87 -3.01 11.56
CA THR A 188 -16.77 -3.84 12.10
C THR A 188 -15.78 -3.03 12.93
N VAL A 189 -15.79 -1.69 12.79
CA VAL A 189 -15.02 -0.79 13.66
C VAL A 189 -15.74 -0.64 15.02
N PRO A 190 -15.08 -0.93 16.15
CA PRO A 190 -15.70 -0.84 17.47
C PRO A 190 -16.31 0.54 17.73
N LEU A 191 -17.52 0.57 18.32
CA LEU A 191 -18.22 1.82 18.63
C LEU A 191 -17.37 2.77 19.49
N ALA A 192 -16.66 2.24 20.49
CA ALA A 192 -15.75 3.02 21.32
C ALA A 192 -14.63 3.71 20.52
N VAL A 193 -14.15 3.09 19.44
CA VAL A 193 -13.15 3.68 18.54
C VAL A 193 -13.79 4.81 17.73
N ARG A 194 -14.97 4.56 17.13
CA ARG A 194 -15.74 5.58 16.38
C ARG A 194 -16.06 6.80 17.25
N ASP A 195 -16.49 6.61 18.49
CA ASP A 195 -16.79 7.69 19.42
C ASP A 195 -15.54 8.43 19.90
N SER A 196 -14.42 7.72 20.09
CA SER A 196 -13.12 8.34 20.38
C SER A 196 -12.68 9.24 19.23
N LEU A 197 -12.79 8.78 17.98
CA LEU A 197 -12.44 9.56 16.79
C LEU A 197 -13.29 10.84 16.71
N ARG A 198 -14.61 10.74 16.92
CA ARG A 198 -15.49 11.93 16.97
C ARG A 198 -15.12 12.88 18.10
N SER A 199 -14.82 12.36 19.28
CA SER A 199 -14.43 13.17 20.46
C SER A 199 -13.09 13.88 20.24
N LEU A 200 -12.18 13.26 19.48
CA LEU A 200 -10.93 13.88 19.02
C LEU A 200 -11.16 14.88 17.88
N GLY A 201 -12.40 15.09 17.40
CA GLY A 201 -12.72 16.08 16.37
C GLY A 201 -12.68 15.56 14.93
N ALA A 202 -12.55 14.25 14.71
CA ALA A 202 -12.62 13.68 13.38
C ALA A 202 -14.06 13.56 12.87
N GLN A 203 -14.22 13.63 11.55
CA GLN A 203 -15.45 13.26 10.88
C GLN A 203 -15.49 11.72 10.72
N VAL A 204 -16.56 11.08 11.18
CA VAL A 204 -16.73 9.62 11.07
C VAL A 204 -18.00 9.35 10.27
N LEU A 205 -17.82 8.90 9.03
CA LEU A 205 -18.89 8.65 8.08
C LEU A 205 -19.10 7.15 7.89
N GLU A 206 -20.33 6.70 8.13
CA GLU A 206 -20.71 5.32 7.84
C GLU A 206 -20.83 5.13 6.33
N VAL A 207 -20.14 4.14 5.80
CA VAL A 207 -20.24 3.75 4.40
C VAL A 207 -21.59 3.08 4.17
N SER A 208 -22.28 3.41 3.08
CA SER A 208 -23.61 2.88 2.78
C SER A 208 -23.57 1.35 2.62
N ALA A 209 -24.68 0.66 2.92
CA ALA A 209 -24.75 -0.80 2.73
C ALA A 209 -24.45 -1.22 1.28
N ALA A 210 -24.88 -0.40 0.31
CA ALA A 210 -24.58 -0.62 -1.11
C ALA A 210 -23.07 -0.53 -1.39
N ASP A 211 -22.38 0.46 -0.83
CA ASP A 211 -20.94 0.64 -1.05
C ASP A 211 -20.09 -0.39 -0.32
N ARG A 212 -20.53 -0.85 0.86
CA ARG A 212 -19.87 -1.98 1.56
C ARG A 212 -19.94 -3.27 0.76
N GLN A 213 -21.00 -3.45 -0.02
CA GLN A 213 -21.15 -4.62 -0.89
C GLN A 213 -20.39 -4.47 -2.22
N ALA A 214 -20.39 -3.26 -2.79
CA ALA A 214 -19.89 -3.03 -4.14
C ALA A 214 -18.41 -2.64 -4.20
N LEU A 215 -17.83 -2.10 -3.11
CA LEU A 215 -16.48 -1.57 -3.06
C LEU A 215 -15.60 -2.32 -2.05
N SER A 216 -14.31 -2.40 -2.36
CA SER A 216 -13.30 -2.79 -1.36
C SER A 216 -13.17 -1.68 -0.30
N GLY A 217 -12.99 -2.07 0.97
CA GLY A 217 -12.73 -1.15 2.07
C GLY A 217 -11.55 -0.20 1.81
N LEU A 218 -10.55 -0.65 1.05
CA LEU A 218 -9.38 0.15 0.65
C LEU A 218 -9.74 1.38 -0.20
N MET A 219 -10.92 1.37 -0.84
CA MET A 219 -11.37 2.41 -1.76
C MET A 219 -12.30 3.43 -1.12
N TRP A 220 -12.82 3.21 0.09
CA TRP A 220 -13.82 4.12 0.69
C TRP A 220 -13.30 5.55 0.89
N ARG A 221 -12.02 5.73 1.23
CA ARG A 221 -11.37 7.05 1.26
C ARG A 221 -11.45 7.82 -0.04
N PHE A 222 -11.60 7.16 -1.19
CA PHE A 222 -11.75 7.81 -2.50
C PHE A 222 -13.14 8.41 -2.71
N LEU A 223 -14.13 8.11 -1.85
CA LEU A 223 -15.43 8.77 -1.88
C LEU A 223 -15.33 10.29 -1.64
N VAL A 224 -14.22 10.76 -1.05
CA VAL A 224 -13.94 12.20 -0.89
C VAL A 224 -13.75 12.92 -2.23
N LEU A 225 -13.39 12.20 -3.31
CA LEU A 225 -13.06 12.78 -4.61
C LEU A 225 -14.25 13.47 -5.28
N GLU A 226 -15.48 13.03 -4.97
CA GLU A 226 -16.73 13.57 -5.52
C GLU A 226 -17.57 14.30 -4.46
N ASP A 227 -16.99 14.63 -3.31
CA ASP A 227 -17.69 15.39 -2.26
C ASP A 227 -17.60 16.90 -2.53
N ASP A 228 -18.70 17.50 -2.96
CA ASP A 228 -18.81 18.94 -3.26
C ASP A 228 -18.60 19.86 -2.04
N SER A 229 -18.62 19.31 -0.82
CA SER A 229 -18.28 20.07 0.39
C SER A 229 -16.78 20.20 0.62
N VAL A 230 -15.94 19.51 -0.15
CA VAL A 230 -14.49 19.46 0.05
C VAL A 230 -13.78 20.32 -1.00
N ASP A 231 -12.95 21.26 -0.54
CA ASP A 231 -12.12 22.11 -1.41
C ASP A 231 -10.78 21.43 -1.72
N ARG A 232 -10.22 20.71 -0.75
CA ARG A 232 -8.95 19.97 -0.88
C ARG A 232 -9.01 18.70 -0.07
N PHE A 233 -8.41 17.64 -0.59
CA PHE A 233 -8.31 16.35 0.07
C PHE A 233 -6.87 15.84 0.09
N LEU A 234 -6.54 15.08 1.12
CA LEU A 234 -5.38 14.20 1.20
C LEU A 234 -5.89 12.77 1.38
N ILE A 235 -5.27 11.81 0.70
CA ILE A 235 -5.61 10.40 0.81
C ILE A 235 -4.51 9.71 1.62
N ARG A 236 -4.90 9.02 2.70
CA ARG A 236 -3.95 8.38 3.64
C ARG A 236 -4.36 6.96 4.02
N ASP A 237 -3.36 6.14 4.30
CA ASP A 237 -3.51 4.84 4.96
C ASP A 237 -3.58 5.03 6.48
N ALA A 238 -4.52 4.35 7.14
CA ALA A 238 -4.75 4.51 8.58
C ALA A 238 -3.63 3.96 9.47
N ASP A 239 -2.75 3.09 8.96
CA ASP A 239 -1.60 2.51 9.66
C ASP A 239 -0.29 3.29 9.47
N SER A 240 -0.34 4.43 8.79
CA SER A 240 0.78 5.35 8.61
C SER A 240 0.51 6.67 9.35
N LEU A 241 1.50 7.19 10.09
CA LEU A 241 1.35 8.47 10.80
C LEU A 241 1.78 9.63 9.91
N ILE A 242 1.06 10.76 10.02
CA ILE A 242 1.45 12.02 9.40
C ILE A 242 2.80 12.46 9.96
N SER A 243 3.67 12.95 9.09
CA SER A 243 5.03 13.37 9.44
C SER A 243 5.30 14.82 9.03
N ARG A 244 6.31 15.44 9.64
CA ARG A 244 6.77 16.79 9.26
C ARG A 244 7.29 16.84 7.83
N ARG A 245 7.87 15.75 7.33
CA ARG A 245 8.29 15.59 5.93
C ARG A 245 7.09 15.76 4.99
N GLU A 246 5.99 15.08 5.29
CA GLU A 246 4.76 15.16 4.52
C GLU A 246 4.10 16.55 4.61
N VAL A 247 4.09 17.17 5.79
CA VAL A 247 3.56 18.54 5.99
C VAL A 247 4.25 19.54 5.07
N ALA A 248 5.59 19.50 4.99
CA ALA A 248 6.33 20.40 4.13
C ALA A 248 5.98 20.21 2.64
N ALA A 249 5.79 18.97 2.20
CA ALA A 249 5.33 18.67 0.84
C ALA A 249 3.91 19.18 0.56
N ILE A 250 3.01 19.07 1.55
CA ILE A 250 1.64 19.60 1.46
C ILE A 250 1.67 21.14 1.38
N GLU A 251 2.45 21.80 2.23
CA GLU A 251 2.57 23.26 2.23
C GLU A 251 3.14 23.80 0.91
N ALA A 252 4.18 23.16 0.37
CA ALA A 252 4.71 23.51 -0.95
C ALA A 252 3.66 23.34 -2.06
N TRP A 253 2.83 22.29 -1.99
CA TRP A 253 1.71 22.11 -2.91
C TRP A 253 0.66 23.21 -2.77
N LEU A 254 0.26 23.55 -1.54
CA LEU A 254 -0.73 24.61 -1.27
C LEU A 254 -0.27 25.99 -1.78
N GLN A 255 1.05 26.22 -1.88
CA GLN A 255 1.65 27.44 -2.41
C GLN A 255 1.89 27.40 -3.94
N SER A 256 1.65 26.25 -4.59
CA SER A 256 1.85 26.07 -6.02
C SER A 256 0.59 26.38 -6.84
N ASP A 257 0.73 26.33 -8.16
CA ASP A 257 -0.37 26.40 -9.13
C ASP A 257 -0.93 25.02 -9.53
N ARG A 258 -0.59 23.96 -8.77
CA ARG A 258 -0.92 22.57 -9.11
C ARG A 258 -2.20 22.10 -8.45
N PHE A 259 -3.02 21.37 -9.21
CA PHE A 259 -4.25 20.76 -8.69
C PHE A 259 -3.99 19.58 -7.75
N PHE A 260 -2.87 18.90 -7.95
CA PHE A 260 -2.54 17.67 -7.25
C PHE A 260 -1.11 17.67 -6.74
N HIS A 261 -0.86 16.87 -5.70
CA HIS A 261 0.47 16.50 -5.29
C HIS A 261 0.56 15.01 -4.95
N LEU A 262 1.78 14.48 -5.00
CA LEU A 262 2.10 13.14 -4.53
C LEU A 262 3.48 13.10 -3.88
N MET A 263 3.76 11.98 -3.21
CA MET A 263 5.02 11.72 -2.53
C MET A 263 5.54 10.31 -2.85
N ARG A 264 6.84 10.20 -3.17
CA ARG A 264 7.58 8.95 -3.36
C ARG A 264 8.99 9.05 -2.78
N ASP A 265 9.21 8.55 -1.57
CA ASP A 265 10.50 8.64 -0.88
C ASP A 265 11.10 7.28 -0.50
N TYR A 266 10.60 6.18 -1.06
CA TYR A 266 11.11 4.83 -0.79
C TYR A 266 11.29 4.01 -2.06
N PHE A 267 12.23 3.04 -2.04
CA PHE A 267 12.61 2.30 -3.25
C PHE A 267 11.50 1.41 -3.81
N SER A 268 10.49 1.03 -3.01
CA SER A 268 9.33 0.27 -3.49
C SER A 268 8.16 1.13 -3.93
N HIS A 269 8.28 2.47 -3.89
CA HIS A 269 7.24 3.41 -4.29
C HIS A 269 7.13 3.54 -5.83
N THR A 270 7.06 2.41 -6.53
CA THR A 270 7.10 2.35 -8.00
C THR A 270 5.71 2.37 -8.67
N GLU A 271 4.67 2.82 -7.97
CA GLU A 271 3.35 3.10 -8.56
C GLU A 271 3.17 4.58 -8.95
N LEU A 272 2.32 4.82 -9.96
CA LEU A 272 2.06 6.19 -10.47
C LEU A 272 1.44 7.07 -9.38
N LEU A 273 0.49 6.50 -8.64
CA LEU A 273 -0.13 7.05 -7.44
C LEU A 273 -0.23 5.97 -6.38
N LEU A 274 0.46 6.15 -5.27
CA LEU A 274 0.32 5.28 -4.11
C LEU A 274 -0.94 5.64 -3.33
N ALA A 275 -1.66 4.63 -2.85
CA ALA A 275 -3.01 4.81 -2.35
C ALA A 275 -3.14 5.60 -1.04
N GLY A 276 -2.03 5.94 -0.36
CA GLY A 276 -2.01 6.73 0.87
C GLY A 276 -1.02 7.90 0.87
N MET A 277 -0.59 8.39 -0.29
CA MET A 277 0.49 9.41 -0.38
C MET A 277 0.26 10.46 -1.47
N TRP A 278 -0.99 10.90 -1.63
CA TRP A 278 -1.34 11.93 -2.61
C TRP A 278 -2.54 12.76 -2.15
N GLY A 279 -2.72 13.91 -2.78
CA GLY A 279 -3.80 14.84 -2.49
C GLY A 279 -4.17 15.68 -3.69
N GLY A 280 -5.31 16.35 -3.59
CA GLY A 280 -5.85 17.12 -4.70
C GLY A 280 -6.91 18.14 -4.31
N CYS A 281 -7.26 18.96 -5.29
CA CYS A 281 -8.38 19.88 -5.20
C CYS A 281 -9.71 19.15 -5.47
N GLY A 282 -10.75 19.52 -4.71
CA GLY A 282 -12.13 19.10 -4.97
C GLY A 282 -12.71 19.71 -6.25
N GLY A 283 -13.86 19.20 -6.68
CA GLY A 283 -14.57 19.68 -7.88
C GLY A 283 -13.96 19.27 -9.22
N VAL A 284 -12.86 18.49 -9.23
CA VAL A 284 -12.26 17.95 -10.47
C VAL A 284 -12.93 16.65 -10.89
N PHE A 285 -13.04 15.71 -9.97
CA PHE A 285 -13.53 14.37 -10.28
C PHE A 285 -15.06 14.30 -10.20
N LYS A 286 -15.66 13.57 -11.13
CA LYS A 286 -17.11 13.37 -11.21
C LYS A 286 -17.41 11.90 -11.45
N ASN A 287 -18.53 11.42 -10.90
CA ASN A 287 -18.98 10.04 -11.07
C ASN A 287 -17.90 9.03 -10.64
N MET A 288 -17.19 9.31 -9.55
CA MET A 288 -16.09 8.48 -9.05
C MET A 288 -16.62 7.22 -8.42
N ARG A 289 -17.70 7.33 -7.62
CA ARG A 289 -18.31 6.17 -7.00
C ARG A 289 -18.72 5.12 -8.03
N GLN A 290 -19.43 5.52 -9.09
CA GLN A 290 -19.85 4.58 -10.13
C GLN A 290 -18.65 3.97 -10.87
N GLN A 291 -17.62 4.76 -11.18
CA GLN A 291 -16.40 4.24 -11.81
C GLN A 291 -15.69 3.21 -10.93
N MET A 292 -15.65 3.41 -9.60
CA MET A 292 -15.12 2.42 -8.68
C MET A 292 -15.95 1.13 -8.67
N VAL A 293 -17.29 1.24 -8.63
CA VAL A 293 -18.20 0.08 -8.71
C VAL A 293 -17.99 -0.70 -10.00
N ASP A 294 -17.96 -0.01 -11.14
CA ASP A 294 -17.76 -0.63 -12.45
C ASP A 294 -16.40 -1.31 -12.53
N PHE A 295 -15.36 -0.65 -12.01
CA PHE A 295 -14.01 -1.20 -11.97
C PHE A 295 -13.92 -2.49 -11.14
N VAL A 296 -14.51 -2.49 -9.94
CA VAL A 296 -14.56 -3.67 -9.07
C VAL A 296 -15.32 -4.81 -9.74
N ALA A 297 -16.47 -4.51 -10.35
CA ALA A 297 -17.32 -5.48 -11.03
C ALA A 297 -16.64 -6.11 -12.27
N GLN A 298 -15.84 -5.33 -13.01
CA GLN A 298 -15.09 -5.82 -14.17
C GLN A 298 -13.89 -6.72 -13.79
N GLY A 299 -13.42 -6.67 -12.55
CA GLY A 299 -12.34 -7.53 -12.07
C GLY A 299 -10.97 -7.25 -12.71
N GLN A 300 -10.72 -6.04 -13.22
CA GLN A 300 -9.48 -5.67 -13.93
C GLN A 300 -8.31 -5.38 -12.98
N TYR A 301 -8.08 -6.25 -12.00
CA TYR A 301 -7.01 -6.11 -11.00
C TYR A 301 -6.44 -7.47 -10.58
N LEU A 302 -5.18 -7.47 -10.15
CA LEU A 302 -4.44 -8.71 -9.84
C LEU A 302 -4.85 -9.34 -8.51
N GLY A 303 -5.53 -8.60 -7.64
CA GLY A 303 -6.09 -9.11 -6.39
C GLY A 303 -6.63 -8.00 -5.49
N GLN A 304 -7.38 -8.39 -4.45
CA GLN A 304 -8.08 -7.45 -3.56
C GLN A 304 -7.16 -6.47 -2.83
N ARG A 305 -5.88 -6.82 -2.63
CA ARG A 305 -4.90 -5.97 -1.92
C ARG A 305 -4.33 -4.83 -2.77
N VAL A 306 -4.54 -4.85 -4.08
CA VAL A 306 -4.00 -3.84 -5.01
C VAL A 306 -5.09 -3.16 -5.84
N VAL A 307 -6.36 -3.45 -5.53
CA VAL A 307 -7.52 -2.94 -6.26
C VAL A 307 -7.56 -1.42 -6.26
N ASP A 308 -7.21 -0.79 -5.14
CA ASP A 308 -7.17 0.65 -4.98
C ASP A 308 -6.05 1.28 -5.83
N GLN A 309 -4.82 0.77 -5.76
CA GLN A 309 -3.70 1.26 -6.58
C GLN A 309 -3.94 1.06 -8.09
N HIS A 310 -4.54 -0.06 -8.48
CA HIS A 310 -4.90 -0.30 -9.86
C HIS A 310 -5.98 0.66 -10.35
N PHE A 311 -7.00 0.92 -9.55
CA PHE A 311 -8.00 1.94 -9.86
C PHE A 311 -7.35 3.32 -10.00
N LEU A 312 -6.48 3.72 -9.06
CA LEU A 312 -5.76 4.98 -9.14
C LEU A 312 -4.95 5.10 -10.42
N ARG A 313 -4.21 4.06 -10.80
CA ARG A 313 -3.41 4.03 -12.03
C ARG A 313 -4.26 4.20 -13.29
N MET A 314 -5.41 3.53 -13.38
CA MET A 314 -6.20 3.50 -14.62
C MET A 314 -7.22 4.64 -14.73
N HIS A 315 -7.80 5.09 -13.62
CA HIS A 315 -8.93 6.04 -13.62
C HIS A 315 -8.56 7.42 -13.07
N ILE A 316 -7.58 7.52 -12.17
CA ILE A 316 -7.26 8.77 -11.48
C ILE A 316 -6.00 9.43 -12.08
N TRP A 317 -4.95 8.64 -12.30
CA TRP A 317 -3.67 9.13 -12.82
C TRP A 317 -3.78 9.91 -14.14
N PRO A 318 -4.58 9.50 -15.15
CA PRO A 318 -4.75 10.27 -16.39
C PRO A 318 -5.19 11.71 -16.12
N THR A 319 -5.99 11.93 -15.07
CA THR A 319 -6.41 13.27 -14.66
C THR A 319 -5.32 13.99 -13.87
N VAL A 320 -4.73 13.30 -12.89
CA VAL A 320 -3.75 13.87 -11.95
C VAL A 320 -2.50 14.39 -12.67
N ARG A 321 -1.99 13.64 -13.65
CA ARG A 321 -0.76 14.00 -14.40
C ARG A 321 -0.85 15.33 -15.16
N GLN A 322 -2.04 15.87 -15.36
CA GLN A 322 -2.24 17.15 -16.06
C GLN A 322 -1.76 18.36 -15.24
N SER A 323 -1.76 18.29 -13.91
CA SER A 323 -1.32 19.39 -13.04
C SER A 323 -0.87 18.85 -11.68
N LEU A 324 0.42 18.50 -11.60
CA LEU A 324 0.99 17.74 -10.50
C LEU A 324 2.25 18.43 -9.93
N LEU A 325 2.33 18.53 -8.61
CA LEU A 325 3.58 18.73 -7.87
C LEU A 325 4.05 17.38 -7.29
N SER A 326 5.19 16.87 -7.77
CA SER A 326 5.68 15.54 -7.38
C SER A 326 6.90 15.65 -6.48
N HIS A 327 6.81 15.22 -5.22
CA HIS A 327 7.96 15.05 -4.34
C HIS A 327 8.49 13.61 -4.46
N ASP A 328 9.48 13.42 -5.32
CA ASP A 328 10.00 12.11 -5.74
C ASP A 328 11.53 12.15 -5.90
N PRO A 329 12.28 12.22 -4.79
CA PRO A 329 13.75 12.21 -4.81
C PRO A 329 14.32 10.90 -5.37
N VAL A 330 13.60 9.78 -5.19
CA VAL A 330 14.10 8.43 -5.50
C VAL A 330 14.17 8.20 -7.00
N PHE A 331 13.09 8.48 -7.74
CA PHE A 331 13.00 8.16 -9.15
C PHE A 331 13.10 9.39 -10.05
N GLY A 332 12.69 10.57 -9.55
CA GLY A 332 12.61 11.80 -10.34
C GLY A 332 11.64 11.70 -11.52
N PHE A 333 10.63 10.84 -11.42
CA PHE A 333 9.66 10.64 -12.48
C PHE A 333 8.81 11.92 -12.68
N MET A 334 8.59 12.31 -13.95
CA MET A 334 7.92 13.56 -14.31
C MET A 334 8.48 14.82 -13.62
N GLN A 335 9.82 14.95 -13.58
CA GLN A 335 10.51 16.06 -12.91
C GLN A 335 10.25 16.10 -11.39
N GLY A 336 10.14 14.92 -10.78
CA GLY A 336 10.04 14.78 -9.33
C GLY A 336 11.17 15.51 -8.60
N GLN A 337 10.81 16.27 -7.56
CA GLN A 337 11.71 17.09 -6.76
C GLN A 337 11.93 16.50 -5.37
N ASP A 338 12.95 17.00 -4.68
CA ASP A 338 13.18 16.70 -3.26
C ASP A 338 12.06 17.28 -2.38
N PHE A 339 11.91 16.72 -1.18
CA PHE A 339 11.04 17.31 -0.17
C PHE A 339 11.59 18.67 0.29
N PRO A 340 10.73 19.67 0.54
CA PRO A 340 11.18 20.94 1.09
C PRO A 340 11.86 20.77 2.46
N PRO A 341 12.71 21.71 2.88
CA PRO A 341 13.31 21.69 4.21
C PRO A 341 12.24 21.59 5.32
N HIS A 342 12.47 20.72 6.30
CA HIS A 342 11.56 20.48 7.41
C HIS A 342 12.33 20.13 8.68
N GLU A 343 11.72 20.36 9.84
CA GLU A 343 12.28 19.94 11.12
C GLU A 343 12.42 18.41 11.16
N ALA A 344 13.56 17.95 11.67
CA ALA A 344 13.80 16.52 11.87
C ALA A 344 12.76 15.95 12.84
N GLN A 345 12.25 14.76 12.50
CA GLN A 345 11.33 14.00 13.33
C GLN A 345 11.92 12.59 13.46
N ASP A 346 12.19 12.15 14.69
CA ASP A 346 12.67 10.79 14.92
C ASP A 346 11.52 9.79 14.72
N MET A 347 11.56 9.10 13.59
CA MET A 347 10.58 8.09 13.16
C MET A 347 11.27 6.75 12.85
N GLY A 348 12.54 6.59 13.26
CA GLY A 348 13.37 5.44 12.93
C GLY A 348 14.14 5.56 11.60
N GLN A 349 15.16 4.72 11.44
CA GLN A 349 16.08 4.75 10.28
C GLN A 349 15.43 4.33 8.96
N GLU A 350 14.42 3.45 9.02
CA GLU A 350 13.69 2.94 7.85
C GLU A 350 12.49 3.82 7.47
N PHE A 351 12.39 5.02 8.06
CA PHE A 351 11.24 5.91 7.86
C PHE A 351 11.13 6.42 6.42
N HIS A 352 9.94 6.24 5.87
CA HIS A 352 9.46 6.85 4.64
C HIS A 352 7.99 7.27 4.80
N VAL A 353 7.52 8.21 4.00
CA VAL A 353 6.11 8.63 4.00
C VAL A 353 5.25 7.41 3.64
N GLY A 354 4.17 7.20 4.40
CA GLY A 354 3.29 6.04 4.20
C GLY A 354 3.83 4.71 4.74
N CYS A 355 4.98 4.68 5.41
CA CYS A 355 5.46 3.47 6.06
C CYS A 355 4.44 2.98 7.12
N ASN A 356 4.28 1.67 7.21
CA ASN A 356 3.45 1.05 8.24
C ASN A 356 4.18 1.14 9.59
N LEU A 357 3.71 2.03 10.46
CA LEU A 357 4.25 2.23 11.80
C LEU A 357 3.52 1.40 12.85
N SER A 358 2.62 0.51 12.42
CA SER A 358 1.67 -0.23 13.26
C SER A 358 1.92 -1.74 13.22
N SER A 359 3.20 -2.13 13.18
CA SER A 359 3.64 -3.53 13.06
C SER A 359 4.38 -4.06 14.31
N SER A 360 4.35 -3.31 15.42
CA SER A 360 4.96 -3.77 16.67
C SER A 360 4.00 -4.72 17.39
N SER A 361 4.47 -5.92 17.72
CA SER A 361 3.61 -6.95 18.32
C SER A 361 3.78 -7.03 19.83
N ILE A 362 2.67 -7.06 20.56
CA ILE A 362 2.60 -7.42 21.99
C ILE A 362 1.93 -8.78 22.14
N GLY A 363 2.16 -9.43 23.26
CA GLY A 363 1.47 -10.67 23.59
C GLY A 363 2.17 -11.47 24.68
N ALA A 364 1.50 -12.52 25.13
CA ALA A 364 2.01 -13.43 26.15
C ALA A 364 1.49 -14.85 25.90
N GLU A 365 2.05 -15.81 26.62
CA GLU A 365 1.48 -17.15 26.71
C GLU A 365 0.08 -17.11 27.34
N SER A 366 -0.79 -18.02 26.91
CA SER A 366 -2.14 -18.16 27.43
C SER A 366 -2.40 -19.62 27.78
N ALA A 367 -2.96 -19.84 28.96
CA ALA A 367 -3.45 -21.15 29.38
C ALA A 367 -4.83 -21.49 28.75
N LEU A 368 -5.47 -20.52 28.07
CA LEU A 368 -6.73 -20.77 27.39
C LEU A 368 -6.54 -21.68 26.17
N PRO A 369 -7.53 -22.53 25.83
CA PRO A 369 -7.45 -23.39 24.64
C PRO A 369 -7.31 -22.62 23.32
N GLU A 370 -6.80 -23.30 22.29
CA GLU A 370 -6.74 -22.80 20.91
C GLU A 370 -8.11 -22.24 20.47
N GLY A 371 -8.11 -21.04 19.88
CA GLY A 371 -9.32 -20.39 19.38
C GLY A 371 -10.11 -19.59 20.42
N GLN A 372 -9.77 -19.68 21.71
CA GLN A 372 -10.41 -18.84 22.75
C GLN A 372 -9.92 -17.39 22.71
N GLN A 373 -10.71 -16.48 23.28
CA GLN A 373 -10.42 -15.04 23.32
C GLN A 373 -9.78 -14.66 24.65
N VAL A 374 -8.71 -13.85 24.58
CA VAL A 374 -8.05 -13.20 25.71
C VAL A 374 -8.41 -11.72 25.66
N GLY A 375 -9.09 -11.21 26.69
CA GLY A 375 -9.26 -9.77 26.86
C GLY A 375 -7.99 -9.15 27.42
N TRP A 376 -7.60 -7.98 26.92
CA TRP A 376 -6.46 -7.24 27.43
C TRP A 376 -6.66 -5.74 27.25
N LYS A 377 -5.93 -4.94 28.05
CA LYS A 377 -5.91 -3.49 27.95
C LYS A 377 -4.49 -2.94 28.10
N ILE A 378 -4.26 -1.76 27.56
CA ILE A 378 -3.06 -0.95 27.82
C ILE A 378 -3.45 0.14 28.82
N VAL A 379 -2.64 0.31 29.86
CA VAL A 379 -2.79 1.41 30.82
C VAL A 379 -1.51 2.24 30.89
N ASP A 380 -1.67 3.52 31.21
CA ASP A 380 -0.55 4.43 31.43
C ASP A 380 0.01 4.35 32.86
N ALA A 381 0.99 5.21 33.15
CA ALA A 381 1.63 5.32 34.46
C ALA A 381 0.64 5.72 35.57
N GLN A 382 -0.47 6.38 35.22
CA GLN A 382 -1.53 6.83 36.14
C GLN A 382 -2.67 5.82 36.27
N GLN A 383 -2.55 4.61 35.71
CA GLN A 383 -3.59 3.57 35.73
C GLN A 383 -4.82 3.89 34.88
N GLN A 384 -4.73 4.86 33.98
CA GLN A 384 -5.81 5.15 33.05
C GLN A 384 -5.75 4.17 31.87
N THR A 385 -6.89 3.62 31.51
CA THR A 385 -7.00 2.75 30.34
C THR A 385 -6.84 3.58 29.07
N ILE A 386 -5.79 3.28 28.31
CA ILE A 386 -5.54 3.87 26.98
C ILE A 386 -6.43 3.19 25.94
N CYS A 387 -6.45 1.86 25.93
CA CYS A 387 -7.29 1.07 25.04
C CYS A 387 -7.52 -0.34 25.56
N GLN A 388 -8.52 -1.03 25.03
CA GLN A 388 -8.91 -2.38 25.42
C GLN A 388 -9.39 -3.16 24.20
N TYR A 389 -8.91 -4.40 24.06
CA TYR A 389 -9.20 -5.28 22.92
C TYR A 389 -9.26 -6.74 23.36
N THR A 390 -9.64 -7.61 22.43
CA THR A 390 -9.57 -9.07 22.57
C THR A 390 -8.67 -9.66 21.49
N SER A 391 -7.96 -10.74 21.81
CA SER A 391 -7.17 -11.48 20.83
C SER A 391 -7.36 -12.98 20.96
N THR A 392 -7.34 -13.67 19.82
CA THR A 392 -7.50 -15.13 19.76
C THR A 392 -6.21 -15.84 20.13
N VAL A 393 -6.31 -16.88 20.97
CA VAL A 393 -5.19 -17.77 21.27
C VAL A 393 -4.87 -18.64 20.07
N ARG A 394 -3.61 -18.59 19.64
CA ARG A 394 -3.03 -19.43 18.60
C ARG A 394 -1.71 -20.00 19.08
N GLN A 395 -1.55 -21.31 18.98
CA GLN A 395 -0.34 -22.03 19.41
C GLN A 395 0.03 -21.72 20.88
N GLY A 396 -0.98 -21.64 21.76
CA GLY A 396 -0.78 -21.36 23.19
C GLY A 396 -0.38 -19.92 23.53
N GLN A 397 -0.47 -18.99 22.57
CA GLN A 397 -0.13 -17.58 22.77
C GLN A 397 -1.24 -16.68 22.23
N TRP A 398 -1.34 -15.47 22.76
CA TRP A 398 -2.10 -14.40 22.12
C TRP A 398 -1.13 -13.33 21.62
N ARG A 399 -1.45 -12.71 20.48
CA ARG A 399 -0.66 -11.64 19.86
C ARG A 399 -1.57 -10.55 19.36
N ALA A 400 -1.12 -9.31 19.45
CA ALA A 400 -1.76 -8.16 18.85
C ALA A 400 -0.72 -7.17 18.34
N ASP A 401 -0.92 -6.66 17.13
CA ASP A 401 -0.09 -5.59 16.58
C ASP A 401 -0.64 -4.24 17.02
N ILE A 402 0.24 -3.39 17.51
CA ILE A 402 -0.08 -2.06 18.05
C ILE A 402 0.78 -0.98 17.36
N PRO A 403 0.38 0.30 17.48
CA PRO A 403 1.19 1.41 16.96
C PRO A 403 2.58 1.42 17.61
N GLY A 404 3.62 1.69 16.81
CA GLY A 404 4.99 1.84 17.27
C GLY A 404 5.17 2.80 18.46
N PRO A 405 4.51 3.98 18.48
CA PRO A 405 4.55 4.87 19.65
C PRO A 405 4.06 4.21 20.94
N TYR A 406 3.03 3.36 20.88
CA TYR A 406 2.53 2.64 22.05
C TYR A 406 3.54 1.57 22.48
N ALA A 407 4.09 0.81 21.52
CA ALA A 407 5.11 -0.20 21.80
C ALA A 407 6.36 0.39 22.45
N LYS A 408 6.79 1.58 22.01
CA LYS A 408 7.90 2.31 22.62
C LYS A 408 7.63 2.62 24.09
N LEU A 409 6.49 3.21 24.42
CA LEU A 409 6.11 3.54 25.81
C LEU A 409 5.99 2.30 26.71
N ILE A 410 5.55 1.17 26.15
CA ILE A 410 5.52 -0.12 26.86
C ILE A 410 6.95 -0.63 27.10
N SER A 411 7.82 -0.58 26.08
CA SER A 411 9.20 -1.05 26.19
C SER A 411 10.05 -0.23 27.18
N GLU A 412 9.72 1.06 27.34
CA GLU A 412 10.33 1.97 28.30
C GLU A 412 9.75 1.81 29.73
N GLY A 413 8.75 0.95 29.91
CA GLY A 413 8.09 0.71 31.20
C GLY A 413 7.15 1.84 31.66
N VAL A 414 6.85 2.80 30.79
CA VAL A 414 5.93 3.92 31.06
C VAL A 414 4.48 3.44 31.00
N TRP A 415 4.17 2.60 30.02
CA TRP A 415 2.87 1.95 29.86
C TRP A 415 2.97 0.46 30.12
N ARG A 416 1.85 -0.18 30.43
CA ARG A 416 1.79 -1.63 30.69
C ARG A 416 0.58 -2.29 30.06
N VAL A 417 0.74 -3.56 29.72
CA VAL A 417 -0.32 -4.43 29.22
C VAL A 417 -0.90 -5.23 30.37
N GLU A 418 -2.21 -5.21 30.54
CA GLU A 418 -2.93 -6.00 31.54
C GLU A 418 -3.88 -6.98 30.85
N VAL A 419 -3.75 -8.27 31.17
CA VAL A 419 -4.72 -9.29 30.75
C VAL A 419 -5.93 -9.22 31.67
N LEU A 420 -7.12 -9.14 31.07
CA LEU A 420 -8.39 -9.12 31.76
C LEU A 420 -8.74 -10.56 32.18
N ARG A 421 -9.12 -10.73 33.45
CA ARG A 421 -9.50 -12.03 34.02
C ARG A 421 -10.96 -12.36 33.77
#